data_AF-A0A2V4CZ51-F1
#
_entry.id   AF-A0A2V4CZ51-F1
#
_cell.length_a   1.000
_cell.length_b   1.000
_cell.length_c   1.000
_cell.angle_alpha   90.00
_cell.angle_beta   90.00
_cell.angle_gamma   90.00
#
_symmetry.space_group_name_H-M   'P 1'
#
loop_
_entity.id
_entity.type
_entity.pdbx_description
1 polymer ?
#
loop_
_entity_poly.entity_id
_entity_poly.type
_entity_poly.pdbx_seq_one_letter_code
_entity_poly.pdbx_strand_id
1 'polypeptide(L)' 'SGTANARDPRKNRWMRTLRAQRRVLKEMRTDGTLKPNEYRYYYRKSKGNSYRSVAHMKANMEIDGIKLGGDE' A
#
# COMPACT_ATOMS: atom_id res chain seq x y z
N SER A 1 -20.58 6.80 -27.18
CA SER A 1 -19.87 7.18 -25.95
C SER A 1 -19.65 5.96 -25.07
N GLY A 2 -18.45 5.76 -24.52
CA GLY A 2 -18.13 4.59 -23.68
C GLY A 2 -18.54 4.77 -22.21
N THR A 3 -18.74 3.68 -21.48
CA THR A 3 -19.07 3.71 -20.04
C THR A 3 -17.89 4.22 -19.21
N ALA A 4 -18.15 4.67 -17.97
CA ALA A 4 -17.12 5.18 -17.05
C ALA A 4 -15.97 4.18 -16.74
N ASN A 5 -16.15 2.89 -17.04
CA ASN A 5 -15.15 1.85 -16.82
C ASN A 5 -14.50 1.35 -18.13
N ALA A 6 -14.88 1.89 -19.29
CA ALA A 6 -14.42 1.42 -20.59
C ALA A 6 -12.91 1.64 -20.80
N ARG A 7 -12.37 2.78 -20.34
CA ARG A 7 -10.94 3.13 -20.46
C ARG A 7 -10.10 2.63 -19.27
N ASP A 8 -10.73 2.46 -18.12
CA ASP A 8 -10.08 2.06 -16.88
C ASP A 8 -11.01 1.15 -16.04
N PRO A 9 -10.95 -0.16 -16.26
CA PRO A 9 -11.81 -1.11 -15.54
C PRO A 9 -11.51 -1.15 -14.04
N ARG A 10 -12.56 -1.30 -13.22
CA ARG A 10 -12.46 -1.35 -11.75
C ARG A 10 -11.41 -2.35 -11.23
N LYS A 11 -11.33 -3.53 -11.85
CA LYS A 11 -10.36 -4.58 -11.48
C LYS A 11 -8.92 -4.11 -11.73
N ASN A 12 -8.66 -3.43 -12.84
CA ASN A 12 -7.33 -2.92 -13.17
C ASN A 12 -6.90 -1.83 -12.20
N ARG A 13 -7.81 -0.90 -11.86
CA ARG A 13 -7.57 0.09 -10.79
C ARG A 13 -7.20 -0.57 -9.46
N TRP A 14 -8.01 -1.54 -9.03
CA TRP A 14 -7.76 -2.25 -7.77
C TRP A 14 -6.42 -2.99 -7.78
N MET A 15 -6.11 -3.71 -8.86
CA MET A 15 -4.82 -4.41 -9.01
C MET A 15 -3.65 -3.44 -8.97
N ARG A 16 -3.74 -2.28 -9.65
CA ARG A 16 -2.70 -1.25 -9.65
C ARG A 16 -2.41 -0.75 -8.25
N THR A 17 -3.46 -0.37 -7.51
CA THR A 17 -3.32 0.13 -6.12
C THR A 17 -2.76 -0.94 -5.19
N LEU A 18 -3.28 -2.17 -5.25
CA LEU A 18 -2.83 -3.27 -4.40
C LEU A 18 -1.36 -3.63 -4.67
N ARG A 19 -0.94 -3.70 -5.94
CA ARG A 19 0.45 -4.00 -6.32
C ARG A 19 1.39 -2.88 -5.89
N ALA A 20 0.98 -1.62 -6.03
CA ALA A 20 1.77 -0.48 -5.57
C ALA A 20 2.01 -0.54 -4.05
N GLN A 21 0.97 -0.76 -3.25
CA GLN A 21 1.10 -0.89 -1.78
C GLN A 21 2.03 -2.05 -1.40
N ARG A 22 1.86 -3.22 -2.02
CA ARG A 22 2.66 -4.42 -1.72
C ARG A 22 4.14 -4.28 -2.10
N ARG A 23 4.43 -3.55 -3.18
CA ARG A 23 5.81 -3.26 -3.58
C ARG A 23 6.52 -2.45 -2.49
N VAL A 24 5.91 -1.35 -2.04
CA VAL A 24 6.48 -0.52 -0.98
C VAL A 24 6.64 -1.28 0.33
N LEU A 25 5.65 -2.11 0.71
CA LEU A 25 5.78 -3.00 1.87
C LEU A 25 6.96 -3.96 1.76
N LYS A 26 7.22 -4.50 0.56
CA LYS A 26 8.34 -5.40 0.33
C LYS A 26 9.66 -4.65 0.45
N GLU A 27 9.76 -3.46 -0.13
CA GLU A 27 10.94 -2.58 -0.04
C GLU A 27 11.25 -2.24 1.43
N MET A 28 10.25 -1.79 2.19
CA MET A 28 10.38 -1.47 3.62
C MET A 28 10.72 -2.69 4.49
N ARG A 29 10.42 -3.91 4.03
CA ARG A 29 10.88 -5.13 4.72
C ARG A 29 12.32 -5.45 4.37
N THR A 30 12.73 -5.23 3.13
CA THR A 30 14.09 -5.53 2.67
C THR A 30 15.12 -4.55 3.22
N ASP A 31 14.76 -3.28 3.41
CA ASP A 31 15.63 -2.26 4.02
C ASP A 31 15.67 -2.31 5.56
N GLY A 32 14.79 -3.10 6.18
CA GLY A 32 14.72 -3.27 7.64
C GLY A 32 13.80 -2.28 8.37
N THR A 33 13.11 -1.39 7.65
CA THR A 33 12.13 -0.45 8.23
C THR A 33 10.98 -1.17 8.92
N LEU A 34 10.52 -2.30 8.34
CA LEU A 34 9.47 -3.15 8.88
C LEU A 34 10.01 -4.50 9.33
N LYS A 35 9.65 -4.88 10.55
CA LYS A 35 9.84 -6.25 11.04
C LYS A 35 8.93 -7.22 10.28
N PRO A 36 9.26 -8.53 10.23
CA PRO A 36 8.46 -9.52 9.51
C PRO A 36 6.99 -9.60 9.95
N ASN A 37 6.70 -9.37 11.23
CA ASN A 37 5.34 -9.34 11.79
C ASN A 37 4.56 -8.09 11.32
N GLU A 38 5.18 -6.91 11.36
CA GLU A 38 4.62 -5.64 10.88
C GLU A 38 4.34 -5.71 9.38
N TYR A 39 5.29 -6.20 8.59
CA TYR A 39 5.09 -6.46 7.15
C TYR A 39 3.85 -7.33 6.90
N ARG A 40 3.71 -8.44 7.63
CA ARG A 40 2.57 -9.36 7.48
C ARG A 40 1.25 -8.70 7.85
N TYR A 41 1.24 -7.87 8.89
CA TYR A 41 0.07 -7.12 9.32
C TYR A 41 -0.41 -6.15 8.23
N TYR A 42 0.48 -5.28 7.75
CA TYR A 42 0.14 -4.29 6.73
C TYR A 42 -0.16 -4.92 5.37
N TYR A 43 0.52 -6.00 4.99
CA TYR A 43 0.24 -6.74 3.76
C TYR A 43 -1.18 -7.32 3.73
N ARG A 44 -1.68 -7.79 4.88
CA ARG A 44 -3.06 -8.27 5.03
C ARG A 44 -4.06 -7.10 4.95
N LYS A 45 -3.79 -5.97 5.60
CA LYS A 45 -4.63 -4.75 5.48
C LYS A 45 -4.71 -4.24 4.03
N SER A 46 -3.61 -4.24 3.27
CA SER A 46 -3.63 -3.89 1.84
C SER A 46 -4.56 -4.78 1.02
N LYS A 47 -4.58 -6.11 1.29
CA LYS A 47 -5.51 -7.04 0.61
C LYS A 47 -6.98 -6.68 0.88
N GLY A 48 -7.28 -6.21 2.08
CA GLY A 48 -8.62 -5.77 2.49
C GLY A 48 -9.06 -4.42 1.92
N ASN A 49 -8.24 -3.77 1.08
CA ASN A 49 -8.49 -2.43 0.58
C ASN A 49 -8.64 -1.37 1.71
N SER A 50 -7.97 -1.60 2.85
CA SER A 50 -7.96 -0.66 3.98
C SER A 50 -7.30 0.68 3.63
N TYR A 51 -6.45 0.71 2.61
CA TYR A 51 -5.73 1.90 2.17
C TYR A 51 -6.16 2.34 0.77
N ARG A 52 -6.35 3.65 0.64
CA ARG A 52 -6.79 4.29 -0.61
C ARG A 52 -5.63 4.57 -1.58
N SER A 53 -4.41 4.67 -1.05
CA SER A 53 -3.18 4.95 -1.78
C SER A 53 -1.96 4.46 -0.98
N VAL A 54 -0.76 4.55 -1.56
CA VAL A 54 0.50 4.31 -0.83
C VAL A 54 0.70 5.36 0.26
N ALA A 55 0.42 6.64 -0.02
CA ALA A 55 0.53 7.72 0.96
C ALA A 55 -0.38 7.50 2.16
N HIS A 56 -1.65 7.11 1.93
CA HIS A 56 -2.57 6.81 3.02
C HIS A 56 -2.10 5.60 3.86
N MET A 57 -1.47 4.61 3.23
CA MET A 57 -0.85 3.49 3.94
C MET A 57 0.32 3.96 4.83
N LYS A 58 1.24 4.77 4.29
CA LYS A 58 2.37 5.34 5.02
C LYS A 58 1.93 6.20 6.22
N ALA A 59 0.95 7.08 6.01
CA ALA A 59 0.39 7.91 7.08
C ALA A 59 -0.22 7.07 8.22
N ASN A 60 -0.91 5.95 7.91
CA ASN A 60 -1.40 5.04 8.96
C ASN A 60 -0.24 4.36 9.70
N MET A 61 0.83 3.98 9.00
CA MET A 61 2.00 3.37 9.64
C MET A 61 2.70 4.34 10.60
N GLU A 62 2.79 5.62 10.22
CA GLU A 62 3.34 6.68 11.08
C GLU A 62 2.49 6.87 12.34
N ILE A 63 1.16 6.89 12.21
CA ILE A 63 0.23 6.92 13.35
C ILE A 63 0.42 5.68 14.25
N ASP A 64 0.62 4.51 13.65
CA ASP A 64 0.90 3.25 14.34
C ASP A 64 2.34 3.21 14.95
N GLY A 65 3.14 4.28 14.78
CA GLY A 65 4.47 4.44 15.39
C GLY A 65 5.65 3.92 14.57
N ILE A 66 5.43 3.51 13.32
CA ILE A 66 6.50 3.13 12.40
C ILE A 66 7.25 4.40 11.97
N LYS A 67 8.56 4.46 12.22
CA LYS A 67 9.42 5.51 11.70
C LYS A 67 9.78 5.20 10.26
N LEU A 68 9.05 5.78 9.32
CA LEU A 68 9.42 5.77 7.92
C LEU A 68 10.57 6.76 7.75
N GLY A 69 11.72 6.30 7.27
CA GLY A 69 12.84 7.20 6.96
C GLY A 69 12.34 8.32 6.05
N GLY A 70 12.51 9.56 6.50
CA GLY A 70 12.11 10.74 5.74
C GLY A 70 13.04 10.88 4.53
N ASP A 71 12.50 10.63 3.35
CA ASP A 71 13.02 11.28 2.15
C ASP A 71 12.48 12.72 2.20
N GLU A 72 13.30 13.63 2.76
CA GLU A 72 13.11 15.09 2.91
C GLU A 72 11.93 15.60 3.77
#